data_AF-A0A6N3J5X5-F1
#
_entry.id   AF-A0A6N3J5X5-F1
#
_cell.length_a   1.000
_cell.length_b   1.000
_cell.length_c   1.000
_cell.angle_alpha   90.00
_cell.angle_beta   90.00
_cell.angle_gamma   90.00
#
_symmetry.space_group_name_H-M   'P 1'
#
loop_
_entity.id
_entity.type
_entity.pdbx_description
1 polymer ?
#
loop_
_entity_poly.entity_id
_entity_poly.type
_entity_poly.pdbx_seq_one_letter_code
_entity_poly.pdbx_strand_id
1 'polypeptide(L)'
;MSDDHEVKELMFFEGSEKKLEIIVTPVAANLRQLDLSFWSSLVRCANADILSTLKSEHCDAYLLSESSLFVWDDRILILTCGNSMLVNAACYFIDKLMVNNIALVSYQRKNEYHSHLQNSTFADDIVQLRRLISGKAFRIGHLDSHHHYFFCSEGRYHAQSDDNTLELLMYHIRGEFADYLNGEVQTKSEICAWLELDRLFPEFTFDAHLFEPYGFSMNGLWGKYYITLHITPQAGQAYGCSYVSFETNLDLSLYPYAVLEHLLSVFSPVSWDVIGFNHPIETQVFPAHLCLGSCSLTTEQGYNIRFNHYQQCQIEVLIPEVM
;
A
#
# COMPACT_ATOMS: atom_id res chain seq x y z
N MET A 1 43.54 10.37 19.01
CA MET A 1 42.12 10.40 19.42
C MET A 1 41.38 10.76 18.16
N SER A 2 40.92 9.72 17.45
CA SER A 2 40.23 9.79 16.17
C SER A 2 38.76 10.09 16.42
N ASP A 3 38.33 11.29 16.03
CA ASP A 3 36.91 11.58 15.81
C ASP A 3 36.52 10.96 14.47
N ASP A 4 36.19 9.67 14.48
CA ASP A 4 35.40 9.05 13.42
C ASP A 4 33.93 9.38 13.69
N HIS A 5 33.52 10.60 13.35
CA HIS A 5 32.11 10.86 13.06
C HIS A 5 31.82 10.25 11.69
N GLU A 6 31.46 8.97 11.68
CA GLU A 6 30.88 8.30 10.53
C GLU A 6 29.61 9.09 10.14
N VAL A 7 29.71 9.85 9.05
CA VAL A 7 28.55 10.53 8.46
C VAL A 7 27.62 9.41 8.02
N LYS A 8 26.54 9.15 8.77
CA LYS A 8 25.43 8.33 8.27
C LYS A 8 24.94 9.01 6.99
N GLU A 9 25.27 8.45 5.84
CA GLU A 9 24.65 8.84 4.57
C GLU A 9 23.14 8.66 4.74
N LEU A 10 22.41 9.76 4.71
CA LEU A 10 20.95 9.73 4.64
C LEU A 10 20.58 9.09 3.31
N MET A 11 19.95 7.91 3.35
CA MET A 11 19.48 7.23 2.16
C MET A 11 18.03 7.64 1.90
N PHE A 12 17.72 7.99 0.66
CA PHE A 12 16.32 8.18 0.27
C PHE A 12 15.62 6.83 0.12
N PHE A 13 14.42 6.74 0.67
CA PHE A 13 13.52 5.61 0.50
C PHE A 13 12.16 6.10 0.02
N GLU A 14 11.69 5.54 -1.10
CA GLU A 14 10.41 5.86 -1.71
C GLU A 14 9.28 5.12 -0.98
N GLY A 15 8.53 5.80 -0.11
CA GLY A 15 7.37 5.21 0.58
C GLY A 15 6.18 4.92 -0.35
N SER A 16 6.08 5.63 -1.48
CA SER A 16 4.98 5.49 -2.44
C SER A 16 4.87 4.06 -2.99
N GLU A 17 3.67 3.51 -2.93
CA GLU A 17 3.47 2.07 -3.14
C GLU A 17 3.15 1.69 -4.58
N LYS A 18 3.60 0.48 -4.92
CA LYS A 18 3.14 -0.30 -6.07
C LYS A 18 2.27 -1.43 -5.54
N LYS A 19 1.17 -1.72 -6.22
CA LYS A 19 0.21 -2.76 -5.83
C LYS A 19 -0.12 -3.66 -7.01
N LEU A 20 -0.21 -4.95 -6.75
CA LEU A 20 -0.59 -5.95 -7.73
C LEU A 20 -1.62 -6.88 -7.10
N GLU A 21 -2.76 -7.01 -7.77
CA GLU A 21 -3.75 -8.03 -7.48
C GLU A 21 -3.90 -8.93 -8.71
N ILE A 22 -3.91 -10.24 -8.47
CA ILE A 22 -4.16 -11.25 -9.50
C ILE A 22 -5.23 -12.20 -8.99
N ILE A 23 -6.31 -12.33 -9.76
CA ILE A 23 -7.39 -13.30 -9.52
C ILE A 23 -7.24 -14.43 -10.53
N VAL A 24 -7.32 -15.68 -10.07
CA VAL A 24 -7.28 -16.85 -10.92
C VAL A 24 -8.67 -17.35 -11.27
N THR A 25 -8.78 -18.09 -12.37
CA THR A 25 -10.03 -18.72 -12.79
C THR A 25 -10.44 -19.84 -11.83
N PRO A 26 -11.74 -20.23 -11.75
CA PRO A 26 -12.19 -21.33 -10.89
C PRO A 26 -11.59 -22.71 -11.20
N VAL A 27 -10.94 -22.87 -12.36
CA VAL A 27 -10.26 -24.12 -12.75
C VAL A 27 -8.79 -24.16 -12.30
N ALA A 28 -8.25 -23.03 -11.86
CA ALA A 28 -6.89 -22.97 -11.34
C ALA A 28 -6.80 -23.69 -9.99
N ALA A 29 -5.60 -24.12 -9.63
CA ALA A 29 -5.35 -24.70 -8.32
C ALA A 29 -5.58 -23.67 -7.21
N ASN A 30 -5.97 -24.15 -6.02
CA ASN A 30 -6.05 -23.32 -4.83
C ASN A 30 -4.66 -22.74 -4.53
N LEU A 31 -4.55 -21.42 -4.51
CA LEU A 31 -3.26 -20.75 -4.35
C LEU A 31 -2.64 -21.01 -2.97
N ARG A 32 -3.43 -21.11 -1.90
CA ARG A 32 -2.92 -21.43 -0.55
C ARG A 32 -2.32 -22.83 -0.42
N GLN A 33 -2.53 -23.71 -1.42
CA GLN A 33 -1.86 -25.02 -1.48
C GLN A 33 -0.47 -24.95 -2.13
N LEU A 34 -0.07 -23.80 -2.70
CA LEU A 34 1.27 -23.61 -3.24
C LEU A 34 2.29 -23.47 -2.10
N ASP A 35 3.44 -24.12 -2.27
CA ASP A 35 4.50 -24.15 -1.27
C ASP A 35 5.11 -22.77 -1.00
N LEU A 36 5.63 -22.56 0.20
CA LEU A 36 6.32 -21.32 0.59
C LEU A 36 7.46 -20.94 -0.36
N SER A 37 8.10 -21.90 -1.03
CA SER A 37 9.14 -21.64 -2.03
C SER A 37 8.62 -20.91 -3.27
N PHE A 38 7.36 -21.13 -3.65
CA PHE A 38 6.70 -20.40 -4.73
C PHE A 38 6.56 -18.93 -4.33
N TRP A 39 5.99 -18.66 -3.15
CA TRP A 39 5.79 -17.31 -2.63
C TRP A 39 7.12 -16.58 -2.41
N SER A 40 8.12 -17.27 -1.85
CA SER A 40 9.45 -16.71 -1.68
C SER A 40 10.12 -16.34 -3.01
N SER A 41 9.88 -17.12 -4.06
CA SER A 41 10.41 -16.84 -5.40
C SER A 41 9.68 -15.65 -6.04
N LEU A 42 8.35 -15.59 -5.92
CA LEU A 42 7.54 -14.46 -6.39
C LEU A 42 7.95 -13.14 -5.72
N VAL A 43 8.08 -13.15 -4.39
CA VAL A 43 8.47 -11.97 -3.61
C VAL A 43 9.89 -11.51 -3.98
N ARG A 44 10.82 -12.45 -4.20
CA ARG A 44 12.17 -12.13 -4.69
C ARG A 44 12.20 -11.51 -6.07
N CYS A 45 11.27 -11.85 -6.96
CA CYS A 45 11.15 -11.16 -8.25
C CYS A 45 10.85 -9.66 -8.07
N ALA A 46 10.18 -9.27 -6.98
CA ALA A 46 9.93 -7.87 -6.62
C ALA A 46 11.08 -7.22 -5.84
N ASN A 47 12.21 -7.92 -5.62
CA ASN A 47 13.33 -7.50 -4.77
C ASN A 47 12.96 -7.35 -3.28
N ALA A 48 12.11 -8.24 -2.77
CA ALA A 48 11.75 -8.31 -1.36
C ALA A 48 12.03 -9.71 -0.78
N ASP A 49 11.93 -9.84 0.54
CA ASP A 49 11.96 -11.12 1.25
C ASP A 49 10.78 -11.22 2.23
N ILE A 50 10.36 -12.45 2.55
CA ILE A 50 9.35 -12.73 3.57
C ILE A 50 10.01 -12.73 4.95
N LEU A 51 9.51 -11.90 5.86
CA LEU A 51 9.99 -11.78 7.24
C LEU A 51 9.23 -12.71 8.18
N SER A 52 7.91 -12.75 8.05
CA SER A 52 7.01 -13.49 8.92
C SER A 52 5.71 -13.84 8.22
N THR A 53 4.89 -14.66 8.87
CA THR A 53 3.64 -15.16 8.31
C THR A 53 2.55 -15.19 9.37
N LEU A 54 1.38 -14.71 8.98
CA LEU A 54 0.13 -14.76 9.74
C LEU A 54 -0.91 -15.52 8.90
N LYS A 55 -1.72 -16.39 9.53
CA LYS A 55 -2.74 -17.17 8.81
C LYS A 55 -4.10 -17.03 9.46
N SER A 56 -5.13 -16.99 8.64
CA SER A 56 -6.53 -17.14 9.03
C SER A 56 -7.15 -18.35 8.33
N GLU A 57 -8.46 -18.56 8.55
CA GLU A 57 -9.22 -19.59 7.85
C GLU A 57 -9.21 -19.41 6.32
N HIS A 58 -9.17 -18.16 5.83
CA HIS A 58 -9.36 -17.85 4.41
C HIS A 58 -8.16 -17.17 3.73
N CYS A 59 -7.17 -16.69 4.49
CA CYS A 59 -6.04 -15.92 3.95
C CYS A 59 -4.74 -16.28 4.67
N ASP A 60 -3.65 -16.37 3.90
CA ASP A 60 -2.28 -16.33 4.42
C ASP A 60 -1.69 -14.95 4.11
N ALA A 61 -1.20 -14.25 5.14
CA ALA A 61 -0.52 -12.97 5.02
C ALA A 61 0.97 -13.14 5.31
N TYR A 62 1.80 -12.56 4.47
CA TYR A 62 3.26 -12.55 4.57
C TYR A 62 3.70 -11.11 4.73
N LEU A 63 4.30 -10.81 5.88
CA LEU A 63 4.98 -9.54 6.09
C LEU A 63 6.32 -9.59 5.36
N LEU A 64 6.58 -8.60 4.52
CA LEU A 64 7.77 -8.50 3.70
C LEU A 64 8.69 -7.39 4.23
N SER A 65 9.89 -7.28 3.67
CA SER A 65 10.76 -6.11 3.87
C SER A 65 10.06 -4.82 3.43
N GLU A 66 9.40 -4.15 4.39
CA GLU A 66 8.56 -2.94 4.31
C GLU A 66 7.27 -3.06 3.47
N SER A 67 6.70 -4.26 3.36
CA SER A 67 5.70 -4.55 2.33
C SER A 67 4.83 -5.74 2.73
N SER A 68 3.82 -6.09 1.93
CA SER A 68 2.86 -7.15 2.31
C SER A 68 2.40 -7.99 1.12
N LEU A 69 2.24 -9.29 1.35
CA LEU A 69 1.60 -10.24 0.42
C LEU A 69 0.46 -10.96 1.13
N PHE A 70 -0.73 -10.94 0.54
CA PHE A 70 -1.91 -11.68 0.97
C PHE A 70 -2.29 -12.71 -0.08
N VAL A 71 -2.62 -13.93 0.38
CA VAL A 71 -2.95 -15.08 -0.47
C VAL A 71 -4.25 -15.70 0.03
N TRP A 72 -5.30 -15.59 -0.78
CA TRP A 72 -6.55 -16.34 -0.64
C TRP A 72 -6.53 -17.56 -1.56
N ASP A 73 -7.59 -18.36 -1.53
CA ASP A 73 -7.69 -19.55 -2.39
C ASP A 73 -7.64 -19.22 -3.90
N ASP A 74 -8.17 -18.05 -4.29
CA ASP A 74 -8.43 -17.66 -5.67
C ASP A 74 -7.75 -16.36 -6.12
N ARG A 75 -7.05 -15.66 -5.22
CA ARG A 75 -6.36 -14.42 -5.55
C ARG A 75 -5.16 -14.13 -4.66
N ILE A 76 -4.30 -13.26 -5.15
CA ILE A 76 -3.24 -12.64 -4.37
C ILE A 76 -3.36 -11.13 -4.42
N LEU A 77 -2.85 -10.49 -3.38
CA LEU A 77 -2.58 -9.07 -3.32
C LEU A 77 -1.16 -8.89 -2.80
N ILE A 78 -0.31 -8.16 -3.52
CA ILE A 78 1.02 -7.79 -3.07
C ILE A 78 1.22 -6.28 -3.21
N LEU A 79 1.65 -5.67 -2.12
CA LEU A 79 2.04 -4.27 -2.04
C LEU A 79 3.55 -4.23 -1.86
N THR A 80 4.22 -3.30 -2.56
CA THR A 80 5.65 -3.05 -2.39
C THR A 80 5.97 -1.56 -2.42
N CYS A 81 7.00 -1.14 -1.72
CA CYS A 81 7.53 0.22 -1.74
C CYS A 81 9.02 0.23 -2.16
N GLY A 82 9.66 1.39 -2.07
CA GLY A 82 11.06 1.58 -2.44
C GLY A 82 11.31 1.35 -3.94
N ASN A 83 12.47 0.78 -4.24
CA ASN A 83 12.91 0.50 -5.61
C ASN A 83 12.49 -0.90 -6.11
N SER A 84 11.42 -1.45 -5.54
CA SER A 84 10.88 -2.76 -5.92
C SER A 84 10.52 -2.82 -7.41
N MET A 85 10.66 -4.03 -7.98
CA MET A 85 10.27 -4.32 -9.37
C MET A 85 9.01 -5.20 -9.39
N LEU A 86 7.90 -4.69 -8.86
CA LEU A 86 6.67 -5.47 -8.67
C LEU A 86 6.14 -6.12 -9.96
N VAL A 87 6.35 -5.48 -11.11
CA VAL A 87 6.02 -6.03 -12.42
C VAL A 87 6.68 -7.39 -12.69
N ASN A 88 7.90 -7.62 -12.19
CA ASN A 88 8.59 -8.90 -12.36
C ASN A 88 7.89 -10.03 -11.59
N ALA A 89 7.34 -9.72 -10.41
CA ALA A 89 6.52 -10.67 -9.64
C ALA A 89 5.22 -11.01 -10.38
N ALA A 90 4.59 -10.01 -11.02
CA ALA A 90 3.43 -10.24 -11.88
C ALA A 90 3.76 -11.16 -13.05
N CYS A 91 4.85 -10.89 -13.78
CA CYS A 91 5.31 -11.73 -14.88
C CYS A 91 5.60 -13.16 -14.41
N TYR A 92 6.31 -13.31 -13.29
CA TYR A 92 6.59 -14.62 -12.69
C TYR A 92 5.30 -15.40 -12.39
N PHE A 93 4.31 -14.76 -11.77
CA PHE A 93 3.05 -15.41 -11.41
C PHE A 93 2.28 -15.88 -12.65
N ILE A 94 2.13 -15.00 -13.66
CA ILE A 94 1.41 -15.30 -14.90
C ILE A 94 2.10 -16.45 -15.66
N ASP A 95 3.43 -16.43 -15.73
CA ASP A 95 4.21 -17.48 -16.42
C ASP A 95 4.09 -18.83 -15.71
N LYS A 96 4.10 -18.85 -14.38
CA LYS A 96 4.01 -20.10 -13.60
C LYS A 96 2.62 -20.70 -13.61
N LEU A 97 1.57 -19.88 -13.56
CA LEU A 97 0.19 -20.39 -13.52
C LEU A 97 -0.45 -20.47 -14.91
N MET A 98 0.23 -19.97 -15.94
CA MET A 98 -0.26 -19.82 -17.32
C MET A 98 -1.37 -18.78 -17.44
N VAL A 99 -1.24 -17.87 -18.41
CA VAL A 99 -2.21 -16.78 -18.65
C VAL A 99 -3.66 -17.24 -18.77
N ASN A 100 -3.92 -18.44 -19.31
CA ASN A 100 -5.27 -19.00 -19.43
C ASN A 100 -5.98 -19.24 -18.09
N ASN A 101 -5.22 -19.36 -17.00
CA ASN A 101 -5.74 -19.53 -15.65
C ASN A 101 -5.90 -18.21 -14.91
N ILE A 102 -5.56 -17.08 -15.54
CA ILE A 102 -5.68 -15.74 -14.94
C ILE A 102 -7.02 -15.12 -15.35
N ALA A 103 -7.82 -14.73 -14.37
CA ALA A 103 -9.13 -14.10 -14.56
C ALA A 103 -9.04 -12.58 -14.58
N LEU A 104 -8.15 -12.01 -13.74
CA LEU A 104 -7.89 -10.58 -13.62
C LEU A 104 -6.42 -10.34 -13.24
N VAL A 105 -5.82 -9.29 -13.81
CA VAL A 105 -4.62 -8.62 -13.30
C VAL A 105 -4.95 -7.15 -13.10
N SER A 106 -4.77 -6.66 -11.89
CA SER A 106 -4.89 -5.27 -11.50
C SER A 106 -3.52 -4.80 -11.00
N TYR A 107 -2.97 -3.75 -11.59
CA TYR A 107 -1.65 -3.22 -11.24
C TYR A 107 -1.73 -1.72 -11.01
N GLN A 108 -1.23 -1.26 -9.87
CA GLN A 108 -1.35 0.11 -9.43
C GLN A 108 0.02 0.67 -9.04
N ARG A 109 0.23 1.96 -9.29
CA ARG A 109 1.38 2.72 -8.78
C ARG A 109 0.88 4.09 -8.35
N LYS A 110 1.12 4.45 -7.09
CA LYS A 110 0.96 5.84 -6.68
C LYS A 110 2.11 6.67 -7.28
N ASN A 111 1.86 7.92 -7.64
CA ASN A 111 2.94 8.78 -8.14
C ASN A 111 4.07 8.90 -7.11
N GLU A 112 5.29 8.81 -7.59
CA GLU A 112 6.49 8.79 -6.74
C GLU A 112 6.94 10.19 -6.36
N TYR A 113 7.60 10.33 -5.22
CA TYR A 113 8.29 11.57 -4.86
C TYR A 113 9.50 11.78 -5.76
N HIS A 114 10.30 10.72 -5.99
CA HIS A 114 11.50 10.78 -6.82
C HIS A 114 11.46 9.72 -7.92
N SER A 115 10.59 9.93 -8.92
CA SER A 115 10.43 9.02 -10.06
C SER A 115 11.72 8.70 -10.82
N HIS A 116 12.69 9.61 -10.85
CA HIS A 116 13.99 9.40 -11.51
C HIS A 116 14.93 8.42 -10.76
N LEU A 117 14.64 8.11 -9.49
CA LEU A 117 15.37 7.12 -8.71
C LEU A 117 14.76 5.71 -8.82
N GLN A 118 13.56 5.59 -9.39
CA GLN A 118 12.91 4.31 -9.61
C GLN A 118 13.57 3.53 -10.74
N ASN A 119 13.60 2.21 -10.59
CA ASN A 119 14.16 1.28 -11.58
C ASN A 119 13.34 1.19 -12.88
N SER A 120 12.06 1.60 -12.85
CA SER A 120 11.16 1.63 -13.99
C SER A 120 10.06 2.68 -13.81
N THR A 121 9.51 3.14 -14.93
CA THR A 121 8.27 3.93 -14.93
C THR A 121 7.04 3.04 -15.00
N PHE A 122 5.85 3.57 -14.67
CA PHE A 122 4.60 2.85 -14.91
C PHE A 122 4.43 2.44 -16.38
N ALA A 123 4.85 3.28 -17.34
CA ALA A 123 4.77 2.95 -18.76
C ALA A 123 5.64 1.73 -19.12
N ASP A 124 6.85 1.64 -18.56
CA ASP A 124 7.75 0.50 -18.78
C ASP A 124 7.14 -0.80 -18.23
N ASP A 125 6.55 -0.73 -17.03
CA ASP A 125 5.87 -1.87 -16.40
C ASP A 125 4.70 -2.35 -17.26
N ILE A 126 3.88 -1.42 -17.78
CA ILE A 126 2.74 -1.78 -18.64
C ILE A 126 3.19 -2.37 -19.97
N VAL A 127 4.31 -1.91 -20.55
CA VAL A 127 4.89 -2.53 -21.75
C VAL A 127 5.27 -3.98 -21.48
N GLN A 128 5.79 -4.30 -20.30
CA GLN A 128 6.11 -5.67 -19.91
C GLN A 128 4.85 -6.51 -19.69
N LEU A 129 3.88 -6.03 -18.90
CA LEU A 129 2.62 -6.74 -18.63
C LEU A 129 1.85 -7.05 -19.92
N ARG A 130 1.80 -6.10 -20.86
CA ARG A 130 1.07 -6.26 -22.13
C ARG A 130 1.65 -7.32 -23.07
N ARG A 131 2.87 -7.80 -22.82
CA ARG A 131 3.42 -8.97 -23.52
C ARG A 131 2.75 -10.27 -23.10
N LEU A 132 2.22 -10.30 -21.86
CA LEU A 132 1.62 -11.48 -21.25
C LEU A 132 0.09 -11.40 -21.24
N ILE A 133 -0.48 -10.22 -20.95
CA ILE A 133 -1.92 -10.04 -20.81
C ILE A 133 -2.38 -8.67 -21.33
N SER A 134 -3.45 -8.67 -22.14
CA SER A 134 -4.06 -7.44 -22.65
C SER A 134 -4.75 -6.65 -21.53
N GLY A 135 -4.79 -5.32 -21.65
CA GLY A 135 -5.42 -4.48 -20.65
C GLY A 135 -5.31 -2.98 -20.90
N LYS A 136 -6.13 -2.23 -20.17
CA LYS A 136 -6.21 -0.78 -20.23
C LYS A 136 -5.46 -0.17 -19.05
N ALA A 137 -4.74 0.92 -19.34
CA ALA A 137 -3.97 1.66 -18.36
C ALA A 137 -4.51 3.09 -18.27
N PHE A 138 -4.58 3.62 -17.05
CA PHE A 138 -5.18 4.89 -16.72
C PHE A 138 -4.27 5.67 -15.79
N ARG A 139 -4.37 6.99 -15.87
CA ARG A 139 -3.89 7.92 -14.86
C ARG A 139 -5.11 8.63 -14.29
N ILE A 140 -5.30 8.52 -12.98
CA ILE A 140 -6.45 9.05 -12.25
C ILE A 140 -5.94 10.21 -11.40
N GLY A 141 -6.30 11.46 -11.75
CA GLY A 141 -5.79 12.67 -11.09
C GLY A 141 -5.08 13.62 -12.06
N HIS A 142 -4.19 14.48 -11.57
CA HIS A 142 -3.39 15.43 -12.37
C HIS A 142 -1.91 15.02 -12.41
N LEU A 143 -1.24 15.14 -13.56
CA LEU A 143 0.13 14.61 -13.75
C LEU A 143 1.16 15.41 -12.93
N ASP A 144 0.91 16.70 -12.77
CA ASP A 144 1.67 17.68 -12.02
C ASP A 144 1.25 17.79 -10.54
N SER A 145 0.42 16.85 -10.06
CA SER A 145 -0.06 16.79 -8.69
C SER A 145 -0.27 15.33 -8.27
N HIS A 146 -1.00 15.09 -7.17
CA HIS A 146 -1.35 13.76 -6.72
C HIS A 146 -2.18 13.03 -7.80
N HIS A 147 -1.71 11.85 -8.19
CA HIS A 147 -2.39 10.98 -9.12
C HIS A 147 -2.04 9.52 -8.89
N HIS A 148 -2.94 8.66 -9.34
CA HIS A 148 -2.83 7.22 -9.25
C HIS A 148 -2.77 6.59 -10.62
N TYR A 149 -1.78 5.74 -10.86
CA TYR A 149 -1.72 4.93 -12.06
C TYR A 149 -2.40 3.59 -11.83
N PHE A 150 -3.23 3.18 -12.78
CA PHE A 150 -4.02 1.96 -12.67
C PHE A 150 -4.05 1.22 -13.99
N PHE A 151 -3.70 -0.05 -13.99
CA PHE A 151 -3.87 -0.97 -15.11
C PHE A 151 -4.82 -2.09 -14.71
N CYS A 152 -5.74 -2.42 -15.60
CA CYS A 152 -6.65 -3.54 -15.45
C CYS A 152 -6.64 -4.37 -16.72
N SER A 153 -6.42 -5.67 -16.57
CA SER A 153 -6.47 -6.61 -17.68
C SER A 153 -7.86 -6.72 -18.28
N GLU A 154 -7.92 -6.95 -19.58
CA GLU A 154 -9.10 -7.53 -20.20
C GLU A 154 -9.28 -8.96 -19.69
N GLY A 155 -10.50 -9.34 -19.33
CA GLY A 155 -10.70 -10.60 -18.63
C GLY A 155 -12.15 -10.99 -18.48
N ARG A 156 -12.34 -12.18 -17.91
CA ARG A 156 -13.67 -12.78 -17.64
C ARG A 156 -14.16 -12.49 -16.23
N TYR A 157 -13.33 -11.88 -15.38
CA TYR A 157 -13.72 -11.49 -14.04
C TYR A 157 -14.64 -10.27 -14.09
N HIS A 158 -15.66 -10.29 -13.23
CA HIS A 158 -16.50 -9.14 -12.96
C HIS A 158 -16.61 -8.99 -11.45
N ALA A 159 -16.11 -7.87 -10.94
CA ALA A 159 -16.12 -7.52 -9.54
C ALA A 159 -17.56 -7.53 -9.02
N GLN A 160 -17.75 -8.16 -7.87
CA GLN A 160 -19.01 -8.07 -7.15
C GLN A 160 -19.09 -6.71 -6.45
N SER A 161 -20.30 -6.27 -6.11
CA SER A 161 -20.49 -4.97 -5.44
C SER A 161 -19.90 -4.92 -4.03
N ASP A 162 -19.65 -6.08 -3.41
CA ASP A 162 -19.01 -6.22 -2.11
C ASP A 162 -17.50 -6.50 -2.20
N ASP A 163 -16.94 -6.54 -3.42
CA ASP A 163 -15.50 -6.57 -3.67
C ASP A 163 -14.93 -5.16 -3.45
N ASN A 164 -14.73 -4.86 -2.16
CA ASN A 164 -14.34 -3.56 -1.67
C ASN A 164 -12.84 -3.50 -1.40
N THR A 165 -12.24 -2.36 -1.71
CA THR A 165 -10.91 -2.01 -1.18
C THR A 165 -10.87 -0.53 -0.90
N LEU A 166 -10.27 -0.18 0.23
CA LEU A 166 -10.04 1.20 0.63
C LEU A 166 -8.57 1.39 0.94
N GLU A 167 -8.00 2.44 0.37
CA GLU A 167 -6.60 2.86 0.55
C GLU A 167 -6.60 4.29 1.09
N LEU A 168 -5.87 4.52 2.18
CA LEU A 168 -5.60 5.83 2.77
C LEU A 168 -4.09 6.06 2.71
N LEU A 169 -3.67 7.07 1.96
CA LEU A 169 -2.27 7.43 1.76
C LEU A 169 -2.04 8.80 2.38
N MET A 170 -1.12 8.92 3.34
CA MET A 170 -0.91 10.10 4.17
C MET A 170 0.50 10.63 4.00
N TYR A 171 0.63 11.94 3.79
CA TYR A 171 1.87 12.60 3.40
C TYR A 171 2.25 13.65 4.45
N HIS A 172 3.53 13.72 4.78
CA HIS A 172 4.09 14.70 5.73
C HIS A 172 3.34 14.65 7.06
N ILE A 173 3.40 13.49 7.73
CA ILE A 173 2.82 13.31 9.07
C ILE A 173 3.51 14.22 10.09
N ARG A 174 2.76 14.64 11.12
CA ARG A 174 3.24 15.61 12.14
C ARG A 174 2.57 15.37 13.49
N GLY A 175 3.04 16.10 14.49
CA GLY A 175 2.54 16.01 15.87
C GLY A 175 3.29 14.95 16.67
N GLU A 176 2.83 14.70 17.89
CA GLU A 176 3.55 13.90 18.90
C GLU A 176 3.92 12.51 18.40
N PHE A 177 3.02 11.86 17.64
CA PHE A 177 3.30 10.54 17.12
C PHE A 177 4.35 10.56 16.00
N ALA A 178 4.31 11.55 15.11
CA ALA A 178 5.36 11.71 14.10
C ALA A 178 6.71 12.03 14.76
N ASP A 179 6.74 12.88 15.79
CA ASP A 179 7.95 13.17 16.56
C ASP A 179 8.51 11.91 17.24
N TYR A 180 7.63 11.06 17.78
CA TYR A 180 7.99 9.76 18.33
C TYR A 180 8.58 8.82 17.26
N LEU A 181 7.92 8.69 16.11
CA LEU A 181 8.38 7.87 14.98
C LEU A 181 9.74 8.35 14.45
N ASN A 182 10.04 9.65 14.54
CA ASN A 182 11.31 10.25 14.13
C ASN A 182 12.38 10.27 15.23
N GLY A 183 12.06 9.82 16.45
CA GLY A 183 12.98 9.80 17.58
C GLY A 183 14.13 8.79 17.43
N GLU A 184 15.03 8.72 18.41
CA GLU A 184 16.14 7.74 18.36
C GLU A 184 15.73 6.33 18.80
N VAL A 185 14.64 6.22 19.56
CA VAL A 185 14.20 4.96 20.18
C VAL A 185 12.71 4.78 19.99
N GLN A 186 12.33 3.90 19.06
CA GLN A 186 10.96 3.42 18.89
C GLN A 186 10.84 2.01 19.44
N THR A 187 9.62 1.64 19.86
CA THR A 187 9.29 0.25 20.14
C THR A 187 8.03 -0.14 19.41
N LYS A 188 8.00 -1.40 18.95
CA LYS A 188 6.81 -1.97 18.31
C LYS A 188 5.56 -1.84 19.18
N SER A 189 5.69 -2.08 20.49
CA SER A 189 4.57 -2.02 21.43
C SER A 189 3.96 -0.61 21.52
N GLU A 190 4.81 0.41 21.55
CA GLU A 190 4.35 1.80 21.66
C GLU A 190 3.67 2.23 20.36
N ILE A 191 4.26 1.92 19.19
CA ILE A 191 3.62 2.19 17.88
C ILE A 191 2.24 1.54 17.80
N CYS A 192 2.11 0.27 18.19
CA CYS A 192 0.81 -0.40 18.23
C CYS A 192 -0.17 0.25 19.22
N ALA A 193 0.31 0.79 20.34
CA ALA A 193 -0.51 1.50 21.31
C ALA A 193 -1.06 2.82 20.75
N TRP A 194 -0.22 3.61 20.06
CA TRP A 194 -0.64 4.84 19.37
C TRP A 194 -1.72 4.59 18.31
N LEU A 195 -1.63 3.46 17.60
CA LEU A 195 -2.57 3.08 16.55
C LEU A 195 -3.90 2.52 17.10
N GLU A 196 -3.96 2.21 18.39
CA GLU A 196 -5.14 1.65 19.09
C GLU A 196 -5.77 0.44 18.36
N LEU A 197 -4.95 -0.41 17.77
CA LEU A 197 -5.38 -1.50 16.88
C LEU A 197 -6.34 -2.48 17.56
N ASP A 198 -6.06 -2.86 18.81
CA ASP A 198 -6.92 -3.78 19.57
C ASP A 198 -8.31 -3.18 19.87
N ARG A 199 -8.42 -1.85 19.95
CA ARG A 199 -9.69 -1.15 20.14
C ARG A 199 -10.44 -1.02 18.82
N LEU A 200 -9.74 -0.65 17.75
CA LEU A 200 -10.33 -0.42 16.44
C LEU A 200 -10.70 -1.71 15.74
N PHE A 201 -9.97 -2.81 15.98
CA PHE A 201 -10.07 -4.06 15.26
C PHE A 201 -10.00 -5.28 16.21
N PRO A 202 -10.94 -5.40 17.16
CA PRO A 202 -10.88 -6.43 18.20
C PRO A 202 -10.96 -7.87 17.65
N GLU A 203 -11.46 -8.06 16.43
CA GLU A 203 -11.55 -9.38 15.78
C GLU A 203 -10.27 -9.78 15.02
N PHE A 204 -9.36 -8.83 14.78
CA PHE A 204 -8.18 -9.06 13.97
C PHE A 204 -7.02 -9.60 14.81
N THR A 205 -6.27 -10.52 14.21
CA THR A 205 -4.93 -10.87 14.66
C THR A 205 -3.91 -10.08 13.88
N PHE A 206 -2.85 -9.60 14.53
CA PHE A 206 -1.83 -8.74 13.91
C PHE A 206 -0.44 -9.37 13.92
N ASP A 207 0.31 -9.12 12.87
CA ASP A 207 1.74 -9.36 12.78
C ASP A 207 2.43 -8.06 12.35
N ALA A 208 3.35 -7.58 13.18
CA ALA A 208 3.96 -6.27 13.04
C ALA A 208 5.48 -6.35 13.20
N HIS A 209 6.17 -5.52 12.43
CA HIS A 209 7.62 -5.40 12.40
C HIS A 209 8.05 -3.94 12.45
N LEU A 210 9.02 -3.66 13.33
CA LEU A 210 9.72 -2.38 13.44
C LEU A 210 11.09 -2.57 12.80
N PHE A 211 11.39 -1.79 11.77
CA PHE A 211 12.64 -1.83 11.02
C PHE A 211 13.71 -0.99 11.72
N GLU A 212 14.98 -1.34 11.47
CA GLU A 212 16.13 -0.59 11.96
C GLU A 212 16.82 0.13 10.79
N PRO A 213 17.16 1.44 10.91
CA PRO A 213 16.95 2.30 12.07
C PRO A 213 15.52 2.85 12.22
N TYR A 214 14.72 2.84 11.14
CA TYR A 214 13.39 3.42 11.11
C TYR A 214 12.47 2.60 10.20
N GLY A 215 11.15 2.79 10.38
CA GLY A 215 10.11 2.19 9.54
C GLY A 215 9.27 1.18 10.31
N PHE A 216 8.00 1.04 9.93
CA PHE A 216 7.10 0.08 10.55
C PHE A 216 6.16 -0.53 9.51
N SER A 217 5.92 -1.82 9.60
CA SER A 217 4.94 -2.51 8.75
C SER A 217 4.11 -3.46 9.59
N MET A 218 2.84 -3.61 9.24
CA MET A 218 1.91 -4.50 9.92
C MET A 218 0.90 -5.09 8.95
N ASN A 219 0.62 -6.38 9.15
CA ASN A 219 -0.53 -7.08 8.60
C ASN A 219 -1.53 -7.45 9.70
N GLY A 220 -2.82 -7.35 9.39
CA GLY A 220 -3.92 -7.82 10.21
C GLY A 220 -4.82 -8.76 9.41
N LEU A 221 -5.30 -9.84 10.03
CA LEU A 221 -6.28 -10.74 9.43
C LEU A 221 -7.49 -11.01 10.33
N TRP A 222 -8.67 -11.05 9.72
CA TRP A 222 -9.91 -11.58 10.32
C TRP A 222 -10.72 -12.33 9.26
N GLY A 223 -10.72 -13.67 9.30
CA GLY A 223 -11.38 -14.47 8.26
C GLY A 223 -10.83 -14.14 6.87
N LYS A 224 -11.69 -13.59 5.99
CA LYS A 224 -11.31 -13.16 4.63
C LYS A 224 -10.80 -11.71 4.56
N TYR A 225 -10.95 -10.94 5.63
CA TYR A 225 -10.58 -9.53 5.69
C TYR A 225 -9.11 -9.36 6.04
N TYR A 226 -8.49 -8.37 5.41
CA TYR A 226 -7.13 -7.95 5.73
C TYR A 226 -7.06 -6.48 6.05
N ILE A 227 -6.02 -6.12 6.80
CA ILE A 227 -5.56 -4.77 7.00
C ILE A 227 -4.05 -4.78 6.79
N THR A 228 -3.50 -3.76 6.13
CA THR A 228 -2.06 -3.52 6.10
C THR A 228 -1.78 -2.06 6.38
N LEU A 229 -0.68 -1.77 7.07
CA LEU A 229 -0.24 -0.41 7.36
C LEU A 229 1.28 -0.33 7.27
N HIS A 230 1.78 0.61 6.48
CA HIS A 230 3.21 0.87 6.32
C HIS A 230 3.53 2.32 6.69
N ILE A 231 4.55 2.51 7.52
CA ILE A 231 5.02 3.81 7.98
C ILE A 231 6.46 3.98 7.51
N THR A 232 6.68 4.97 6.66
CA THR A 232 7.98 5.51 6.31
C THR A 232 8.13 6.87 7.02
N PRO A 233 8.83 6.96 8.16
CA PRO A 233 9.00 8.22 8.87
C PRO A 233 9.95 9.17 8.13
N GLN A 234 10.02 10.42 8.62
CA GLN A 234 10.91 11.45 8.10
C GLN A 234 12.38 11.16 8.43
N ALA A 235 12.62 10.62 9.62
CA ALA A 235 13.97 10.36 10.11
C ALA A 235 14.67 9.32 9.23
N GLY A 236 15.95 9.58 8.94
CA GLY A 236 16.75 8.74 8.05
C GLY A 236 16.57 9.03 6.56
N GLN A 237 15.60 9.86 6.16
CA GLN A 237 15.39 10.27 4.77
C GLN A 237 16.29 11.45 4.38
N ALA A 238 16.88 11.39 3.18
CA ALA A 238 17.69 12.48 2.64
C ALA A 238 16.88 13.77 2.36
N TYR A 239 15.57 13.65 2.11
CA TYR A 239 14.72 14.76 1.64
C TYR A 239 13.54 15.07 2.54
N GLY A 240 13.48 14.47 3.73
CA GLY A 240 12.43 14.80 4.68
C GLY A 240 11.01 14.60 4.11
N CYS A 241 10.70 13.38 3.66
CA CYS A 241 9.34 13.03 3.26
C CYS A 241 8.87 11.82 4.07
N SER A 242 7.92 12.04 4.98
CA SER A 242 7.21 10.96 5.63
C SER A 242 5.98 10.55 4.82
N TYR A 243 5.73 9.24 4.82
CA TYR A 243 4.65 8.61 4.06
C TYR A 243 4.06 7.47 4.89
N VAL A 244 2.73 7.41 4.95
CA VAL A 244 2.02 6.31 5.61
C VAL A 244 0.91 5.81 4.70
N SER A 245 0.85 4.50 4.50
CA SER A 245 -0.26 3.84 3.82
C SER A 245 -1.05 2.98 4.78
N PHE A 246 -2.37 2.98 4.62
CA PHE A 246 -3.28 2.04 5.25
C PHE A 246 -4.21 1.48 4.17
N GLU A 247 -4.40 0.16 4.17
CA GLU A 247 -5.29 -0.48 3.20
C GLU A 247 -6.09 -1.62 3.85
N THR A 248 -7.35 -1.77 3.41
CA THR A 248 -8.22 -2.88 3.83
C THR A 248 -9.28 -3.21 2.77
N ASN A 249 -9.75 -4.46 2.75
CA ASN A 249 -10.97 -4.87 2.05
C ASN A 249 -12.22 -4.92 2.96
N LEU A 250 -12.09 -4.48 4.22
CA LEU A 250 -13.23 -4.33 5.11
C LEU A 250 -14.08 -3.13 4.65
N ASP A 251 -15.39 -3.31 4.59
CA ASP A 251 -16.30 -2.21 4.32
C ASP A 251 -16.43 -1.34 5.58
N LEU A 252 -15.60 -0.30 5.66
CA LEU A 252 -15.58 0.63 6.79
C LEU A 252 -16.87 1.43 6.95
N SER A 253 -17.74 1.54 5.94
CA SER A 253 -19.04 2.21 6.06
C SER A 253 -20.03 1.39 6.91
N LEU A 254 -19.81 0.08 6.99
CA LEU A 254 -20.59 -0.84 7.81
C LEU A 254 -19.87 -1.22 9.11
N TYR A 255 -18.64 -0.74 9.31
CA TYR A 255 -17.83 -1.04 10.47
C TYR A 255 -18.10 -0.05 11.60
N PRO A 256 -18.23 -0.49 12.87
CA PRO A 256 -18.72 0.38 13.95
C PRO A 256 -17.69 1.40 14.46
N TYR A 257 -16.44 1.34 14.00
CA TYR A 257 -15.35 2.21 14.45
C TYR A 257 -14.94 3.20 13.36
N ALA A 258 -14.73 4.47 13.76
CA ALA A 258 -14.27 5.54 12.88
C ALA A 258 -12.75 5.45 12.61
N VAL A 259 -12.34 4.42 11.89
CA VAL A 259 -10.92 4.10 11.62
C VAL A 259 -10.20 5.26 10.92
N LEU A 260 -10.76 5.77 9.82
CA LEU A 260 -10.10 6.83 9.04
C LEU A 260 -9.93 8.13 9.83
N GLU A 261 -10.95 8.50 10.62
CA GLU A 261 -10.88 9.65 11.52
C GLU A 261 -9.74 9.48 12.54
N HIS A 262 -9.65 8.31 13.17
CA HIS A 262 -8.61 8.03 14.15
C HIS A 262 -7.21 8.10 13.51
N LEU A 263 -7.00 7.44 12.37
CA LEU A 263 -5.70 7.46 11.68
C LEU A 263 -5.31 8.87 11.25
N LEU A 264 -6.23 9.63 10.66
CA LEU A 264 -5.98 11.04 10.29
C LEU A 264 -5.70 11.92 11.51
N SER A 265 -6.34 11.65 12.65
CA SER A 265 -6.09 12.39 13.90
C SER A 265 -4.72 12.07 14.50
N VAL A 266 -4.32 10.80 14.52
CA VAL A 266 -3.07 10.34 15.14
C VAL A 266 -1.85 10.71 14.29
N PHE A 267 -1.95 10.54 12.97
CA PHE A 267 -0.86 10.89 12.05
C PHE A 267 -0.84 12.38 11.66
N SER A 268 -1.98 13.08 11.76
CA SER A 268 -2.14 14.51 11.47
C SER A 268 -1.50 14.97 10.15
N PRO A 269 -1.66 14.25 9.02
CA PRO A 269 -0.91 14.53 7.80
C PRO A 269 -1.22 15.91 7.19
N VAL A 270 -0.26 16.49 6.47
CA VAL A 270 -0.47 17.75 5.73
C VAL A 270 -1.44 17.53 4.57
N SER A 271 -1.27 16.44 3.83
CA SER A 271 -2.18 16.03 2.76
C SER A 271 -2.39 14.52 2.79
N TRP A 272 -3.49 14.07 2.19
CA TRP A 272 -3.80 12.64 2.09
C TRP A 272 -4.62 12.35 0.84
N ASP A 273 -4.49 11.12 0.36
CA ASP A 273 -5.32 10.57 -0.70
C ASP A 273 -6.19 9.46 -0.14
N VAL A 274 -7.42 9.36 -0.66
CA VAL A 274 -8.30 8.22 -0.41
C VAL A 274 -8.66 7.59 -1.75
N ILE A 275 -8.40 6.29 -1.86
CA ILE A 275 -8.71 5.50 -3.05
C ILE A 275 -9.70 4.41 -2.65
N GLY A 276 -10.88 4.41 -3.27
CA GLY A 276 -11.94 3.44 -3.00
C GLY A 276 -12.27 2.63 -4.25
N PHE A 277 -12.20 1.30 -4.15
CA PHE A 277 -12.71 0.35 -5.13
C PHE A 277 -14.04 -0.19 -4.62
N ASN A 278 -15.13 0.11 -5.34
CA ASN A 278 -16.53 -0.18 -4.96
C ASN A 278 -16.97 0.36 -3.58
N HIS A 279 -16.09 1.10 -2.91
CA HIS A 279 -16.31 1.63 -1.58
C HIS A 279 -16.69 3.12 -1.63
N PRO A 280 -17.75 3.55 -0.91
CA PRO A 280 -18.05 4.96 -0.77
C PRO A 280 -16.99 5.66 0.08
N ILE A 281 -16.61 6.89 -0.28
CA ILE A 281 -15.70 7.72 0.52
C ILE A 281 -16.54 8.72 1.32
N GLU A 282 -16.66 8.50 2.62
CA GLU A 282 -17.37 9.37 3.54
C GLU A 282 -16.40 10.28 4.29
N THR A 283 -16.43 11.59 3.97
CA THR A 283 -15.48 12.56 4.54
C THR A 283 -16.01 13.32 5.74
N GLN A 284 -17.25 13.06 6.17
CA GLN A 284 -17.89 13.81 7.27
C GLN A 284 -17.13 13.65 8.59
N VAL A 285 -16.43 12.53 8.75
CA VAL A 285 -15.63 12.19 9.93
C VAL A 285 -14.17 12.65 9.81
N PHE A 286 -13.76 13.27 8.71
CA PHE A 286 -12.38 13.71 8.55
C PHE A 286 -12.13 15.02 9.31
N PRO A 287 -10.89 15.26 9.77
CA PRO A 287 -10.48 16.59 10.23
C PRO A 287 -10.76 17.66 9.18
N ALA A 288 -10.83 18.94 9.59
CA ALA A 288 -11.11 20.05 8.68
C ALA A 288 -10.13 20.07 7.48
N HIS A 289 -10.67 20.00 6.27
CA HIS A 289 -9.91 19.78 5.05
C HIS A 289 -10.48 20.50 3.83
N LEU A 290 -9.65 20.58 2.79
CA LEU A 290 -10.03 20.98 1.43
C LEU A 290 -9.87 19.78 0.51
N CYS A 291 -10.88 19.51 -0.33
CA CYS A 291 -10.75 18.57 -1.44
C CYS A 291 -10.11 19.30 -2.62
N LEU A 292 -8.87 18.96 -2.95
CA LEU A 292 -8.11 19.59 -4.03
C LEU A 292 -8.30 18.86 -5.37
N GLY A 293 -8.58 17.55 -5.31
CA GLY A 293 -8.83 16.73 -6.49
C GLY A 293 -9.82 15.62 -6.21
N SER A 294 -10.66 15.31 -7.19
CA SER A 294 -11.58 14.18 -7.14
C SER A 294 -11.75 13.62 -8.55
N CYS A 295 -11.65 12.31 -8.68
CA CYS A 295 -11.86 11.62 -9.95
C CYS A 295 -12.54 10.27 -9.70
N SER A 296 -13.34 9.81 -10.66
CA SER A 296 -13.93 8.48 -10.63
C SER A 296 -13.71 7.77 -11.96
N LEU A 297 -13.40 6.49 -11.92
CA LEU A 297 -13.25 5.61 -13.08
C LEU A 297 -14.15 4.40 -12.87
N THR A 298 -14.94 4.03 -13.87
CA THR A 298 -15.64 2.74 -13.89
C THR A 298 -14.98 1.84 -14.92
N THR A 299 -14.54 0.66 -14.50
CA THR A 299 -13.89 -0.32 -15.37
C THR A 299 -14.93 -1.25 -16.01
N GLU A 300 -14.57 -1.91 -17.11
CA GLU A 300 -15.42 -2.93 -17.75
C GLU A 300 -15.58 -4.17 -16.85
N GLN A 301 -14.62 -4.38 -15.94
CA GLN A 301 -14.60 -5.44 -14.95
C GLN A 301 -15.51 -5.13 -13.75
N GLY A 302 -16.23 -4.00 -13.72
CA GLY A 302 -17.23 -3.69 -12.70
C GLY A 302 -16.70 -2.92 -11.48
N TYR A 303 -15.43 -2.50 -11.46
CA TYR A 303 -14.92 -1.64 -10.39
C TYR A 303 -15.36 -0.19 -10.58
N ASN A 304 -15.96 0.39 -9.54
CA ASN A 304 -16.09 1.83 -9.37
C ASN A 304 -14.92 2.33 -8.52
N ILE A 305 -13.93 2.94 -9.17
CA ILE A 305 -12.73 3.47 -8.53
C ILE A 305 -12.94 4.95 -8.29
N ARG A 306 -12.74 5.40 -7.06
CA ARG A 306 -12.75 6.82 -6.67
C ARG A 306 -11.40 7.18 -6.13
N PHE A 307 -10.87 8.31 -6.58
CA PHE A 307 -9.63 8.90 -6.10
C PHE A 307 -9.94 10.31 -5.62
N ASN A 308 -9.58 10.60 -4.38
CA ASN A 308 -9.73 11.91 -3.78
C ASN A 308 -8.42 12.36 -3.15
N HIS A 309 -8.03 13.61 -3.43
CA HIS A 309 -6.86 14.26 -2.84
C HIS A 309 -7.32 15.40 -1.93
N TYR A 310 -6.87 15.36 -0.69
CA TYR A 310 -7.22 16.29 0.37
C TYR A 310 -5.98 16.96 0.95
N GLN A 311 -6.18 18.18 1.43
CA GLN A 311 -5.19 18.91 2.24
C GLN A 311 -5.86 19.45 3.49
N GLN A 312 -5.14 19.45 4.61
CA GLN A 312 -5.61 20.09 5.82
C GLN A 312 -5.81 21.61 5.64
N CYS A 313 -6.68 22.22 6.44
CA CYS A 313 -6.89 23.67 6.40
C CYS A 313 -5.80 24.50 7.08
N GLN A 314 -4.83 23.88 7.75
CA GLN A 314 -3.77 24.58 8.44
C GLN A 314 -2.63 24.96 7.50
N ILE A 315 -2.14 26.19 7.63
CA ILE A 315 -0.98 26.66 6.87
C ILE A 315 0.28 26.01 7.44
N GLU A 316 1.06 25.39 6.57
CA GLU A 316 2.40 24.93 6.90
C GLU A 316 3.42 26.04 6.64
N VAL A 317 4.32 26.25 7.61
CA VAL A 317 5.46 27.16 7.46
C VAL A 317 6.66 26.33 7.07
N LEU A 318 6.97 26.33 5.77
CA LEU A 318 8.13 25.63 5.24
C LEU A 318 9.42 26.38 5.57
N ILE A 319 10.43 25.64 6.00
CA ILE A 319 11.77 26.17 6.26
C ILE A 319 12.64 25.79 5.05
N PRO A 320 13.30 26.76 4.39
CA PRO A 320 14.20 26.44 3.29
C PRO A 320 15.34 25.53 3.74
N GLU A 321 15.59 24.45 3.00
CA GLU A 321 16.72 23.55 3.19
C GLU A 321 17.89 23.95 2.28
N VAL A 322 19.12 23.79 2.77
CA VAL A 322 20.34 24.00 1.98
C VAL A 322 20.66 22.69 1.25
N MET A 323 20.58 22.70 -0.07
CA MET A 323 20.92 21.56 -0.93
C MET A 323 22.38 21.59 -1.42
#